data_AF-A0AA39H2J2-F1
#
_entry.id   AF-A0AA39H2J2-F1
#
_cell.length_a   1.000
_cell.length_b   1.000
_cell.length_c   1.000
_cell.angle_alpha   90.00
_cell.angle_beta   90.00
_cell.angle_gamma   90.00
#
_symmetry.space_group_name_H-M   'P 1'
#
loop_
_entity.id
_entity.type
_entity.pdbx_description
1 polymer ?
#
loop_
_entity_poly.entity_id
_entity_poly.type
_entity_poly.pdbx_seq_one_letter_code
_entity_poly.pdbx_strand_id
1 'polypeptide(L)'
;MNTIEFNVGGTHFITTYATVSVEKTSNLYLWYIELNGSHHRCTMDKAYFIDRDPECFGIVLNYLRLKAANQRWEACLPKDPDRLALLTQEAEYYELPALRDQAVALLQHCSEKNESAYVNEILSKSFSCPQGFD
;
A
#
# COMPACT_ATOMS: atom_id res chain seq x y z
N MET A 1 14.29 -17.21 -15.77
CA MET A 1 13.85 -16.35 -14.66
C MET A 1 12.65 -17.03 -14.04
N ASN A 2 12.68 -17.35 -12.73
CA ASN A 2 11.57 -18.10 -12.11
C ASN A 2 10.45 -17.12 -11.77
N THR A 3 9.29 -17.32 -12.40
CA THR A 3 8.09 -16.49 -12.21
C THR A 3 7.13 -17.14 -11.23
N ILE A 4 6.32 -16.29 -10.59
CA ILE A 4 5.21 -16.68 -9.75
C ILE A 4 3.97 -15.87 -10.17
N GLU A 5 2.84 -16.55 -10.22
CA GLU A 5 1.56 -15.99 -10.63
C GLU A 5 0.62 -15.92 -9.43
N PHE A 6 -0.05 -14.78 -9.28
CA PHE A 6 -1.04 -14.54 -8.24
C PHE A 6 -2.37 -14.15 -8.88
N ASN A 7 -3.46 -14.66 -8.33
CA ASN A 7 -4.79 -14.15 -8.55
C ASN A 7 -5.24 -13.47 -7.25
N VAL A 8 -5.25 -12.14 -7.22
CA VAL A 8 -5.58 -11.36 -6.03
C VAL A 8 -6.96 -10.74 -6.23
N GLY A 9 -7.95 -11.18 -5.47
CA GLY A 9 -9.33 -10.68 -5.60
C GLY A 9 -9.92 -10.78 -7.01
N GLY A 10 -9.45 -11.73 -7.84
CA GLY A 10 -9.87 -11.89 -9.23
C GLY A 10 -8.95 -11.22 -10.26
N THR A 11 -7.91 -10.49 -9.85
CA THR A 11 -6.95 -9.83 -10.75
C THR A 11 -5.63 -10.60 -10.80
N HIS A 12 -5.18 -10.91 -12.02
CA HIS A 12 -3.93 -11.65 -12.22
C HIS A 12 -2.70 -10.76 -12.19
N PHE A 13 -1.70 -11.18 -11.42
CA PHE A 13 -0.38 -10.58 -11.33
C PHE A 13 0.69 -11.63 -11.61
N ILE A 14 1.76 -11.20 -12.28
CA ILE A 14 2.95 -12.02 -12.48
C ILE A 14 4.15 -11.25 -11.96
N THR A 15 4.98 -11.94 -11.19
CA THR A 15 6.26 -11.40 -10.70
C THR A 15 7.30 -12.51 -10.64
N THR A 16 8.44 -12.26 -10.00
CA THR A 16 9.54 -13.22 -9.91
C THR A 16 9.86 -13.59 -8.48
N TYR A 17 10.45 -14.77 -8.31
CA TYR A 17 10.97 -15.22 -7.01
C TYR A 17 11.96 -14.20 -6.44
N ALA A 18 12.81 -13.60 -7.29
CA ALA A 18 13.77 -12.57 -6.86
C ALA A 18 13.08 -11.34 -6.26
N THR A 19 11.95 -10.92 -6.82
CA THR A 19 11.15 -9.80 -6.29
C THR A 19 10.58 -10.11 -4.92
N VAL A 20 9.98 -11.28 -4.75
CA VAL A 20 9.37 -11.68 -3.45
C VAL A 20 10.45 -11.88 -2.38
N SER A 21 11.62 -12.41 -2.77
CA SER A 21 12.74 -12.70 -1.88
C SER A 21 13.54 -11.48 -1.39
N VAL A 22 13.22 -10.27 -1.84
CA VAL A 22 13.85 -9.06 -1.29
C VAL A 22 13.48 -8.83 0.18
N GLU A 23 12.29 -9.28 0.60
CA GLU A 23 11.81 -9.15 1.97
C GLU A 23 11.52 -10.52 2.57
N LYS A 24 12.56 -11.14 3.13
CA LYS A 24 12.51 -12.52 3.63
C LYS A 24 11.65 -12.69 4.89
N THR A 25 11.33 -11.60 5.57
CA THR A 25 10.43 -11.63 6.73
C THR A 25 8.96 -11.42 6.35
N SER A 26 8.65 -11.14 5.08
CA SER A 26 7.29 -10.93 4.62
C SER A 26 6.49 -12.23 4.54
N ASN A 27 5.18 -12.12 4.70
CA ASN A 27 4.26 -13.23 4.49
C ASN A 27 4.31 -13.74 3.04
N LEU A 28 4.56 -12.87 2.05
CA LEU A 28 4.73 -13.29 0.66
C LEU A 28 5.94 -14.22 0.49
N TYR A 29 7.07 -13.90 1.14
CA TYR A 29 8.23 -14.79 1.13
C TYR A 29 7.94 -16.12 1.84
N LEU A 30 7.40 -16.04 3.06
CA LEU A 30 7.06 -17.23 3.85
C LEU A 30 6.13 -18.17 3.09
N TRP A 31 5.01 -17.65 2.58
CA TRP A 31 4.00 -18.48 1.93
C TRP A 31 4.48 -19.07 0.63
N TYR A 32 5.20 -18.31 -0.21
CA TYR A 32 5.42 -18.70 -1.60
C TYR A 32 6.83 -19.18 -1.92
N ILE A 33 7.81 -18.86 -1.07
CA ILE A 33 9.19 -19.30 -1.23
C ILE A 33 9.50 -20.41 -0.22
N GLU A 34 9.26 -20.20 1.06
CA GLU A 34 9.56 -21.19 2.10
C GLU A 34 8.54 -22.34 2.11
N LEU A 35 7.24 -22.03 2.07
CA LEU A 35 6.16 -23.02 2.15
C LEU A 35 5.64 -23.52 0.79
N ASN A 36 6.25 -23.07 -0.32
CA ASN A 36 5.87 -23.42 -1.69
C ASN A 36 4.37 -23.26 -1.98
N GLY A 37 3.72 -22.24 -1.41
CA GLY A 37 2.33 -21.85 -1.65
C GLY A 37 1.27 -22.87 -1.24
N SER A 38 1.56 -23.75 -0.28
CA SER A 38 0.69 -24.87 0.12
C SER A 38 -0.76 -24.49 0.45
N HIS A 39 -0.97 -23.31 1.02
CA HIS A 39 -2.30 -22.84 1.45
C HIS A 39 -3.06 -22.02 0.42
N HIS A 40 -2.40 -21.58 -0.66
CA HIS A 40 -2.98 -20.65 -1.65
C HIS A 40 -3.06 -21.26 -3.06
N ARG A 41 -2.70 -22.54 -3.21
CA ARG A 41 -2.81 -23.22 -4.52
C ARG A 41 -4.26 -23.24 -4.97
N CYS A 42 -4.53 -22.63 -6.11
CA CYS A 42 -5.75 -22.90 -6.84
C CYS A 42 -5.62 -24.29 -7.50
N THR A 43 -6.64 -25.13 -7.41
CA THR A 43 -6.65 -26.43 -8.08
C THR A 43 -6.92 -26.32 -9.58
N MET A 44 -7.46 -25.18 -10.04
CA MET A 44 -7.88 -24.95 -11.41
C MET A 44 -6.90 -24.09 -12.23
N ASP A 45 -6.07 -23.29 -11.57
CA ASP A 45 -5.13 -22.36 -12.22
C ASP A 45 -3.72 -22.51 -11.64
N LYS A 46 -2.69 -22.13 -12.42
CA LYS A 46 -1.30 -22.08 -11.94
C LYS A 46 -1.07 -20.92 -10.96
N ALA A 47 -1.98 -19.95 -10.91
CA ALA A 47 -1.91 -18.80 -10.03
C ALA A 47 -2.32 -19.15 -8.59
N TYR A 48 -1.57 -18.61 -7.63
CA TYR A 48 -1.95 -18.65 -6.22
C TYR A 48 -3.05 -17.65 -5.93
N PHE A 49 -4.16 -18.10 -5.34
CA PHE A 49 -5.27 -17.21 -5.01
C PHE A 49 -5.07 -16.53 -3.66
N ILE A 50 -5.24 -15.21 -3.64
CA ILE A 50 -5.18 -14.37 -2.45
C ILE A 50 -6.49 -13.56 -2.38
N ASP A 51 -7.26 -13.78 -1.32
CA ASP A 51 -8.55 -13.11 -1.12
C ASP A 51 -8.36 -11.71 -0.51
N ARG A 52 -7.68 -10.81 -1.24
CA ARG A 52 -7.32 -9.44 -0.83
C ARG A 52 -7.53 -8.43 -1.97
N ASP A 53 -7.35 -7.15 -1.65
CA ASP A 53 -7.51 -6.05 -2.61
C ASP A 53 -6.39 -6.02 -3.68
N PRO A 54 -6.74 -6.14 -4.98
CA PRO A 54 -5.74 -6.15 -6.04
C PRO A 54 -5.05 -4.79 -6.26
N GLU A 55 -5.72 -3.68 -5.97
CA GLU A 55 -5.15 -2.36 -6.24
C GLU A 55 -3.97 -2.07 -5.30
N CYS A 56 -4.16 -2.30 -4.00
CA CYS A 56 -3.11 -2.22 -3.00
C CYS A 56 -2.03 -3.28 -3.23
N PHE A 57 -2.39 -4.49 -3.66
CA PHE A 57 -1.40 -5.51 -4.01
C PHE A 57 -0.46 -5.07 -5.15
N GLY A 58 -0.98 -4.31 -6.12
CA GLY A 58 -0.15 -3.68 -7.16
C GLY A 58 0.93 -2.74 -6.58
N ILE A 59 0.58 -1.98 -5.54
CA ILE A 59 1.51 -1.09 -4.84
C ILE A 59 2.53 -1.90 -4.04
N VAL A 60 2.10 -2.94 -3.33
CA VAL A 60 2.96 -3.89 -2.62
C VAL A 60 4.00 -4.51 -3.57
N LEU A 61 3.58 -4.96 -4.76
CA LEU A 61 4.52 -5.49 -5.75
C LEU A 61 5.51 -4.44 -6.24
N ASN A 62 5.08 -3.20 -6.47
CA ASN A 62 5.99 -2.13 -6.88
C ASN A 62 7.00 -1.78 -5.77
N TYR A 63 6.57 -1.75 -4.51
CA TYR A 63 7.46 -1.62 -3.36
C TYR A 63 8.57 -2.69 -3.39
N LEU A 64 8.22 -3.97 -3.55
CA LEU A 64 9.19 -5.07 -3.60
C LEU A 64 10.11 -4.97 -4.82
N ARG A 65 9.57 -4.62 -6.01
CA ARG A 65 10.36 -4.44 -7.24
C ARG A 65 11.41 -3.34 -7.09
N LEU A 66 11.01 -2.19 -6.56
CA LEU A 66 11.89 -1.04 -6.37
C LEU A 66 12.94 -1.33 -5.29
N LYS A 67 12.57 -1.99 -4.19
CA LYS A 67 13.56 -2.48 -3.21
C LYS A 67 14.56 -3.43 -3.84
N ALA A 68 14.11 -4.40 -4.65
CA ALA A 68 15.01 -5.36 -5.29
C ALA A 68 16.00 -4.68 -6.27
N ALA A 69 15.59 -3.56 -6.86
CA ALA A 69 16.42 -2.74 -7.73
C ALA A 69 17.23 -1.67 -6.98
N ASN A 70 17.19 -1.61 -5.64
CA ASN A 70 17.77 -0.54 -4.81
C ASN A 70 17.31 0.88 -5.23
N GLN A 71 16.03 1.00 -5.60
CA GLN A 71 15.40 2.26 -6.00
C GLN A 71 14.51 2.81 -4.87
N ARG A 72 14.23 4.12 -4.94
CA ARG A 72 13.35 4.82 -3.99
C ARG A 72 11.89 4.41 -4.20
N TRP A 73 11.35 3.60 -3.30
CA TRP A 73 10.02 3.00 -3.42
C TRP A 73 8.89 3.92 -2.95
N GLU A 74 9.19 4.90 -2.10
CA GLU A 74 8.22 5.85 -1.54
C GLU A 74 7.56 6.72 -2.63
N ALA A 75 8.20 6.84 -3.79
CA ALA A 75 7.69 7.58 -4.94
C ALA A 75 6.41 6.96 -5.54
N CYS A 76 6.13 5.68 -5.25
CA CYS A 76 4.96 4.96 -5.77
C CYS A 76 3.78 4.92 -4.80
N LEU A 77 3.89 5.57 -3.63
CA LEU A 77 2.81 5.57 -2.65
C LEU A 77 1.67 6.49 -3.07
N PRO A 78 0.42 6.13 -2.74
CA PRO A 78 -0.73 6.96 -3.02
C PRO A 78 -0.66 8.25 -2.18
N LYS A 79 -1.26 9.32 -2.69
CA LYS A 79 -1.43 10.59 -1.97
C LYS A 79 -2.83 10.74 -1.36
N ASP A 80 -3.72 9.86 -1.76
CA ASP A 80 -5.10 9.83 -1.32
C ASP A 80 -5.20 9.17 0.07
N PRO A 81 -5.86 9.80 1.06
CA PRO A 81 -5.96 9.27 2.42
C PRO A 81 -6.64 7.91 2.51
N ASP A 82 -7.70 7.68 1.76
CA ASP A 82 -8.45 6.42 1.81
C ASP A 82 -7.59 5.27 1.28
N ARG A 83 -6.87 5.51 0.16
CA ARG A 83 -5.91 4.55 -0.38
C ARG A 83 -4.72 4.32 0.54
N LEU A 84 -4.24 5.34 1.26
CA LEU A 84 -3.19 5.19 2.27
C LEU A 84 -3.66 4.34 3.47
N ALA A 85 -4.90 4.52 3.91
CA ALA A 85 -5.50 3.72 4.97
C ALA A 85 -5.65 2.26 4.55
N LEU A 86 -6.16 1.98 3.34
CA LEU A 86 -6.23 0.63 2.79
C LEU A 86 -4.83 0.00 2.65
N LEU A 87 -3.86 0.74 2.08
CA LEU A 87 -2.49 0.26 1.94
C LEU A 87 -1.85 -0.07 3.29
N THR A 88 -2.18 0.67 4.35
CA THR A 88 -1.72 0.37 5.72
C THR A 88 -2.21 -1.02 6.17
N GLN A 89 -3.48 -1.34 5.94
CA GLN A 89 -4.05 -2.65 6.30
C GLN A 89 -3.45 -3.79 5.47
N GLU A 90 -3.24 -3.59 4.16
CA GLU A 90 -2.61 -4.60 3.31
C GLU A 90 -1.13 -4.79 3.65
N ALA A 91 -0.39 -3.72 3.93
CA ALA A 91 1.01 -3.80 4.33
C ALA A 91 1.19 -4.56 5.66
N GLU A 92 0.25 -4.42 6.60
CA GLU A 92 0.18 -5.24 7.81
C GLU A 92 -0.07 -6.71 7.45
N TYR A 93 -1.08 -7.01 6.63
CA TYR A 93 -1.40 -8.38 6.21
C TYR A 93 -0.23 -9.11 5.55
N TYR A 94 0.55 -8.41 4.71
CA TYR A 94 1.73 -8.99 4.05
C TYR A 94 3.02 -8.95 4.90
N GLU A 95 2.96 -8.44 6.15
CA GLU A 95 4.10 -8.28 7.06
C GLU A 95 5.24 -7.42 6.45
N LEU A 96 4.87 -6.21 6.03
CA LEU A 96 5.76 -5.22 5.40
C LEU A 96 5.85 -3.94 6.25
N PRO A 97 6.54 -3.97 7.40
CA PRO A 97 6.50 -2.89 8.39
C PRO A 97 7.00 -1.55 7.84
N ALA A 98 8.07 -1.53 7.03
CA ALA A 98 8.56 -0.28 6.44
C ALA A 98 7.53 0.38 5.51
N LEU A 99 6.79 -0.42 4.72
CA LEU A 99 5.74 0.07 3.82
C LEU A 99 4.55 0.60 4.64
N ARG A 100 4.13 -0.16 5.66
CA ARG A 100 3.06 0.21 6.59
C ARG A 100 3.38 1.53 7.30
N ASP A 101 4.54 1.62 7.93
CA ASP A 101 4.93 2.78 8.75
C ASP A 101 5.00 4.05 7.89
N GLN A 102 5.49 3.94 6.65
CA GLN A 102 5.51 5.07 5.72
C GLN A 102 4.10 5.46 5.23
N ALA A 103 3.20 4.50 5.00
CA ALA A 103 1.81 4.78 4.64
C ALA A 103 1.07 5.48 5.80
N VAL A 104 1.28 5.04 7.05
CA VAL A 104 0.76 5.66 8.26
C VAL A 104 1.28 7.09 8.41
N ALA A 105 2.59 7.30 8.23
CA ALA A 105 3.19 8.63 8.31
C ALA A 105 2.56 9.57 7.29
N LEU A 106 2.41 9.16 6.03
CA LEU A 106 1.76 9.98 4.99
C LEU A 106 0.29 10.26 5.33
N LEU A 107 -0.44 9.28 5.85
CA LEU A 107 -1.84 9.44 6.25
C LEU A 107 -2.00 10.49 7.36
N GLN A 108 -1.12 10.47 8.36
CA GLN A 108 -1.10 11.45 9.44
C GLN A 108 -0.84 12.87 8.90
N HIS A 109 0.12 13.03 7.99
CA HIS A 109 0.40 14.32 7.36
C HIS A 109 -0.78 14.83 6.50
N CYS A 110 -1.54 13.93 5.87
CA CYS A 110 -2.78 14.30 5.17
C CYS A 110 -3.85 14.83 6.13
N SER A 111 -4.01 14.20 7.31
CA SER A 111 -4.96 14.65 8.34
C SER A 111 -4.60 16.05 8.86
N GLU A 112 -3.34 16.26 9.24
CA GLU A 112 -2.85 17.55 9.76
C GLU A 112 -3.03 18.68 8.74
N LYS A 113 -2.77 18.42 7.46
CA LYS A 113 -2.97 19.39 6.39
C LYS A 113 -4.45 19.74 6.20
N ASN A 114 -5.34 18.76 6.29
CA ASN A 114 -6.79 18.98 6.16
C ASN A 114 -7.33 19.79 7.35
N GLU A 115 -6.93 19.47 8.58
CA GLU A 115 -7.28 20.24 9.78
C GLU A 115 -6.76 21.67 9.69
N SER A 116 -5.51 21.85 9.28
CA SER A 116 -4.92 23.18 9.09
C SER A 116 -5.65 24.00 8.03
N ALA A 117 -6.05 23.38 6.91
CA ALA A 117 -6.82 24.04 5.86
C ALA A 117 -8.19 24.50 6.37
N TYR A 118 -8.90 23.65 7.12
CA TYR A 118 -10.18 23.98 7.73
C TYR A 118 -10.07 25.14 8.73
N VAL A 119 -9.09 25.09 9.65
CA VAL A 119 -8.85 26.17 10.62
C VAL A 119 -8.58 27.49 9.91
N ASN A 120 -7.74 27.48 8.87
CA ASN A 120 -7.44 28.67 8.08
C ASN A 120 -8.68 29.23 7.35
N GLU A 121 -9.53 28.35 6.80
CA GLU A 121 -10.79 28.75 6.18
C GLU A 121 -11.73 29.42 7.19
N ILE A 122 -11.90 28.83 8.37
CA ILE A 122 -12.75 29.37 9.43
C ILE A 122 -12.23 30.73 9.92
N LEU A 123 -10.92 30.85 10.15
CA LEU A 123 -10.28 32.12 10.51
C LEU A 123 -10.48 33.17 9.41
N SER A 124 -10.31 32.81 8.13
CA SER A 124 -10.51 33.77 7.03
C SER A 124 -11.94 34.32 6.97
N LYS A 125 -12.94 33.49 7.30
CA LYS A 125 -14.35 33.88 7.33
C LYS A 125 -14.67 34.77 8.53
N SER A 126 -14.11 34.51 9.72
CA SER A 126 -14.36 35.32 10.92
C SER A 126 -13.76 36.72 10.85
N PHE A 127 -12.68 36.95 10.08
CA PHE A 127 -12.12 38.28 9.85
C PHE A 127 -12.80 39.07 8.71
N SER A 128 -13.81 38.50 8.05
CA SER A 128 -14.44 39.11 6.86
C SER A 128 -15.82 39.73 7.11
N CYS A 129 -16.32 39.73 8.35
CA CYS A 129 -17.51 40.50 8.72
C CYS A 129 -17.22 42.02 8.64
N PRO A 130 -17.86 42.79 7.76
CA PRO A 130 -17.77 44.24 7.81
C PRO A 130 -18.42 44.71 9.11
N GLN A 131 -17.67 45.46 9.92
CA GLN A 131 -18.27 46.26 10.98
C GLN A 131 -19.07 47.38 10.31
N GLY A 132 -20.28 47.07 9.88
CA GLY A 132 -21.29 48.04 9.49
C GLY A 132 -21.82 48.71 10.75
N PHE A 133 -21.17 49.80 11.17
CA PHE A 133 -21.82 50.83 11.95
C PHE A 133 -22.52 51.76 10.96
N ASP A 134 -23.86 51.71 10.96
CA ASP A 134 -24.75 52.86 11.20
C ASP A 134 -26.22 52.40 11.18
#